data_AF-A0A0N0PFL4-F1
#
_entry.id   AF-A0A0N0PFL4-F1
#
_cell.length_a   1.000
_cell.length_b   1.000
_cell.length_c   1.000
_cell.angle_alpha   90.00
_cell.angle_beta   90.00
_cell.angle_gamma   90.00
#
_symmetry.space_group_name_H-M   'P 1'
#
loop_
_entity.id
_entity.type
_entity.pdbx_description
1 polymer ?
#
loop_
_entity_poly.entity_id
_entity_poly.type
_entity_poly.pdbx_seq_one_letter_code
_entity_poly.pdbx_strand_id
1 'polypeptide(L)'
;MFLDILVGLNFLQVAAQNKILREERSGSRGGYCAVHRLPWAAKIFEMIYTLLLNVSLLQVSLSAAIALEFSVTVLKICVNIFRLPSNLSKNRYTDVLCYDHSRVLLSQTDPEDPTTDYINANYVDGYKQKNAFICTQGQ
;
A
#
# COMPACT_ATOMS: atom_id res chain seq x y z
N MET A 1 17.19 6.01 0.74
CA MET A 1 17.26 4.62 0.22
C MET A 1 16.73 4.49 -1.21
N PHE A 2 15.45 4.78 -1.52
CA PHE A 2 14.95 4.63 -2.91
C PHE A 2 15.50 5.68 -3.90
N LEU A 3 15.74 6.92 -3.45
CA LEU A 3 16.35 7.96 -4.28
C LEU A 3 17.84 7.68 -4.60
N ASP A 4 18.57 7.02 -3.70
CA ASP A 4 20.00 6.75 -3.87
C ASP A 4 20.26 5.69 -4.96
N ILE A 5 19.35 4.73 -5.11
CA ILE A 5 19.42 3.68 -6.14
C ILE A 5 19.17 4.25 -7.54
N LEU A 6 18.23 5.19 -7.68
CA LEU A 6 17.90 5.84 -8.95
C LEU A 6 19.01 6.77 -9.46
N VAL A 7 19.71 7.46 -8.55
CA VAL A 7 20.89 8.27 -8.93
C VAL A 7 22.04 7.36 -9.38
N GLY A 8 22.27 6.23 -8.70
CA GLY A 8 23.29 5.25 -9.06
C GLY A 8 23.07 4.60 -10.44
N LEU A 9 21.82 4.26 -10.78
CA LEU A 9 21.45 3.70 -12.09
C LEU A 9 21.64 4.70 -13.24
N ASN A 10 21.29 5.97 -13.04
CA ASN A 10 21.54 7.01 -14.02
C ASN A 10 23.04 7.25 -14.26
N PHE A 11 23.87 7.15 -13.21
CA PHE A 11 25.31 7.31 -13.32
C PHE A 11 25.98 6.18 -14.13
N LEU A 12 25.53 4.94 -13.92
CA LEU A 12 25.97 3.77 -14.69
C LEU A 12 25.54 3.84 -16.16
N GLN A 13 24.35 4.37 -16.44
CA GLN A 13 23.86 4.57 -17.80
C GLN A 13 24.68 5.61 -18.57
N VAL A 14 24.99 6.75 -17.94
CA VAL A 14 25.85 7.80 -18.54
C VAL A 14 27.29 7.30 -18.71
N ALA A 15 27.81 6.49 -17.77
CA ALA A 15 29.14 5.89 -17.90
C ALA A 15 29.21 4.86 -19.06
N ALA A 16 28.16 4.06 -19.25
CA ALA A 16 28.07 3.09 -20.34
C ALA A 16 28.00 3.80 -21.71
N GLN A 17 27.17 4.85 -21.83
CA GLN A 17 27.06 5.65 -23.05
C GLN A 17 28.37 6.37 -23.42
N ASN A 18 29.09 6.91 -22.41
CA ASN A 18 30.38 7.56 -22.63
C ASN A 18 31.50 6.57 -23.01
N LYS A 19 31.44 5.31 -22.57
CA LYS A 19 32.41 4.27 -22.95
C LYS A 19 32.21 3.82 -24.39
N ILE A 20 30.95 3.68 -24.83
CA ILE A 20 30.58 3.35 -26.22
C ILE A 20 31.02 4.45 -27.20
N LEU A 21 30.81 5.73 -26.85
CA LEU A 21 31.23 6.86 -27.70
C LEU A 21 32.76 7.04 -27.80
N ARG A 22 33.53 6.60 -26.79
CA ARG A 22 35.01 6.63 -26.83
C ARG A 22 35.60 5.55 -27.73
N GLU A 23 34.96 4.39 -27.83
CA GLU A 23 35.38 3.34 -28.76
C GLU A 23 35.15 3.75 -30.23
N GLU A 24 34.09 4.50 -30.54
CA GLU A 24 33.84 5.01 -31.90
C GLU A 24 34.88 6.02 -32.39
N ARG A 25 35.47 6.84 -31.50
CA ARG A 25 36.52 7.81 -31.91
C ARG A 25 37.91 7.20 -32.14
N SER A 26 38.14 5.96 -31.69
CA SER A 26 39.46 5.32 -31.78
C SER A 26 39.69 4.54 -33.08
N GLY A 27 38.68 4.38 -33.93
CA GLY A 27 38.73 3.56 -35.15
C GLY A 27 38.77 4.37 -36.45
N SER A 28 39.80 5.19 -36.67
CA SER A 28 40.09 5.72 -38.02
C SER A 28 41.59 5.71 -38.28
N ARG A 29 42.09 4.54 -38.67
CA ARG A 29 43.27 4.37 -39.53
C ARG A 29 43.36 2.92 -40.03
N GLY A 30 42.90 2.71 -41.26
CA GLY A 30 43.36 1.63 -42.15
C GLY A 30 42.63 0.29 -42.09
N GLY A 31 42.22 -0.19 -43.27
CA GLY A 31 42.16 -1.62 -43.58
C GLY A 31 40.79 -2.29 -43.51
N TYR A 32 40.36 -2.81 -44.65
CA TYR A 32 39.18 -3.67 -44.83
C TYR A 32 39.16 -4.85 -43.85
N CYS A 33 38.17 -4.90 -42.96
CA CYS A 33 37.51 -6.14 -42.52
C CYS A 33 36.18 -5.79 -41.85
N ALA A 34 35.08 -6.24 -42.46
CA ALA A 34 33.73 -6.07 -41.94
C ALA A 34 33.61 -6.81 -40.59
N VAL A 35 33.74 -6.07 -39.49
CA VAL A 35 33.33 -6.56 -38.17
C VAL A 35 31.81 -6.51 -38.16
N HIS A 36 31.18 -7.64 -38.50
CA HIS A 36 29.80 -7.96 -38.16
C HIS A 36 29.64 -7.83 -36.63
N ARG A 37 29.38 -6.62 -36.14
CA ARG A 37 29.16 -6.32 -34.73
C ARG A 37 27.82 -6.90 -34.31
N LEU A 38 27.89 -8.10 -33.74
CA LEU A 38 26.96 -8.81 -32.86
C LEU A 38 25.68 -8.00 -32.49
N PRO A 39 24.66 -7.94 -33.37
CA PRO A 39 23.40 -7.25 -33.10
C PRO A 39 22.54 -7.95 -32.04
N TRP A 40 22.98 -9.12 -31.57
CA TRP A 40 22.30 -9.88 -30.52
C TRP A 40 22.56 -9.32 -29.12
N ALA A 41 23.75 -8.78 -28.85
CA ALA A 41 24.08 -8.27 -27.50
C ALA A 41 23.24 -7.03 -27.15
N ALA A 42 23.06 -6.13 -28.10
CA ALA A 42 22.17 -4.97 -27.95
C ALA A 42 20.70 -5.38 -27.81
N LYS A 43 20.24 -6.38 -28.58
CA LYS A 43 18.86 -6.91 -28.45
C LYS A 43 18.60 -7.58 -27.11
N ILE A 44 19.58 -8.29 -26.55
CA ILE A 44 19.48 -8.90 -25.22
C ILE A 44 19.44 -7.83 -24.14
N PHE A 45 20.24 -6.76 -24.26
CA PHE A 45 20.25 -5.66 -23.30
C PHE A 45 18.90 -4.93 -23.26
N GLU A 46 18.34 -4.58 -24.41
CA GLU A 46 17.00 -3.98 -24.51
C GLU A 46 15.91 -4.92 -23.98
N MET A 47 16.03 -6.22 -24.23
CA MET A 47 15.09 -7.22 -23.72
C MET A 47 15.15 -7.34 -22.20
N ILE A 48 16.35 -7.37 -21.61
CA ILE A 48 16.54 -7.42 -20.15
C ILE A 48 16.05 -6.11 -19.51
N TYR A 49 16.37 -4.96 -20.09
CA TYR A 49 15.94 -3.65 -19.57
C TYR A 49 14.41 -3.50 -19.61
N THR A 50 13.78 -3.93 -20.70
CA THR A 50 12.31 -3.96 -20.83
C THR A 50 11.68 -4.92 -19.81
N LEU A 51 12.30 -6.08 -19.57
CA LEU A 51 11.83 -7.04 -18.56
C LEU A 51 11.93 -6.45 -17.14
N LEU A 52 13.05 -5.79 -16.81
CA LEU A 52 13.28 -5.16 -15.50
C LEU A 52 12.34 -3.97 -15.25
N LEU A 53 12.07 -3.17 -16.27
CA LEU A 53 11.08 -2.09 -16.20
C LEU A 53 9.66 -2.64 -16.01
N ASN A 54 9.27 -3.70 -16.73
CA ASN A 54 7.96 -4.33 -16.58
C ASN A 54 7.75 -4.95 -15.19
N VAL A 55 8.78 -5.58 -14.62
CA VAL A 55 8.73 -6.11 -13.23
C VAL A 55 8.55 -4.98 -12.22
N SER A 56 9.23 -3.86 -12.41
CA SER A 56 9.10 -2.68 -11.54
C SER A 56 7.71 -2.04 -11.66
N LEU A 57 7.15 -1.97 -12.86
CA LEU A 57 5.80 -1.47 -13.12
C LEU A 57 4.70 -2.38 -12.52
N LEU A 58 4.91 -3.70 -12.56
CA LEU A 58 4.05 -4.70 -11.91
C LEU A 58 4.05 -4.57 -10.38
N GLN A 59 5.19 -4.23 -9.78
CA GLN A 59 5.28 -4.03 -8.33
C GLN A 59 4.56 -2.73 -7.89
N VAL A 60 4.59 -1.69 -8.72
CA VAL A 60 3.88 -0.43 -8.47
C VAL A 60 2.36 -0.59 -8.68
N SER A 61 1.92 -1.41 -9.63
CA SER A 61 0.49 -1.67 -9.83
C SER A 61 -0.12 -2.50 -8.69
N LEU A 62 0.63 -3.46 -8.15
CA LEU A 62 0.18 -4.26 -7.02
C LEU A 62 0.02 -3.42 -5.74
N SER A 63 0.95 -2.51 -5.45
CA SER A 63 0.83 -1.62 -4.28
C SER A 63 -0.30 -0.60 -4.43
N ALA A 64 -0.54 -0.09 -5.64
CA ALA A 64 -1.65 0.79 -5.94
C ALA A 64 -3.02 0.08 -5.83
N ALA A 65 -3.11 -1.17 -6.29
CA ALA A 65 -4.33 -1.98 -6.16
C ALA A 65 -4.69 -2.24 -4.69
N ILE A 66 -3.70 -2.61 -3.86
CA ILE A 66 -3.90 -2.80 -2.43
C ILE A 66 -4.35 -1.49 -1.77
N ALA A 67 -3.69 -0.36 -2.07
CA ALA A 67 -4.05 0.93 -1.50
C ALA A 67 -5.48 1.38 -1.86
N LEU A 68 -5.93 1.10 -3.09
CA LEU A 68 -7.29 1.40 -3.53
C LEU A 68 -8.33 0.53 -2.82
N GLU A 69 -8.05 -0.75 -2.56
CA GLU A 69 -8.95 -1.64 -1.82
C GLU A 69 -9.10 -1.22 -0.34
N PHE A 70 -8.05 -0.65 0.28
CA PHE A 70 -8.13 -0.13 1.65
C PHE A 70 -9.04 1.11 1.78
N SER A 71 -9.12 1.97 0.76
CA SER A 71 -9.98 3.16 0.81
C SER A 71 -11.47 2.87 0.59
N VAL A 72 -11.84 1.79 -0.11
CA VAL A 72 -13.24 1.50 -0.49
C VAL A 72 -14.09 0.99 0.69
N THR A 73 -13.48 0.53 1.78
CA THR A 73 -14.23 -0.01 2.94
C THR A 73 -14.62 1.05 3.99
N VAL A 74 -14.41 2.34 3.72
CA VAL A 74 -14.99 3.42 4.55
C VAL A 74 -16.47 3.58 4.20
N LEU A 75 -17.24 2.52 4.46
CA LEU A 75 -18.69 2.53 4.41
C LEU A 75 -19.19 3.70 5.27
N LYS A 76 -20.30 4.33 4.92
CA LYS A 76 -20.99 5.30 5.78
C LYS A 76 -21.39 4.59 7.08
N ILE A 77 -20.54 4.66 8.11
CA ILE A 77 -20.82 3.99 9.37
C ILE A 77 -21.52 4.96 10.32
N CYS A 78 -22.74 4.62 10.70
CA CYS A 78 -23.50 5.35 11.71
C CYS A 78 -22.86 5.14 13.09
N VAL A 79 -22.59 6.25 13.78
CA VAL A 79 -21.93 6.32 15.10
C VAL A 79 -22.67 7.28 16.03
N ASN A 80 -24.00 7.31 15.92
CA ASN A 80 -24.85 8.28 16.61
C ASN A 80 -24.77 8.10 18.13
N ILE A 81 -24.79 6.85 18.61
CA ILE A 81 -24.79 6.54 20.05
C ILE A 81 -23.42 6.85 20.68
N PHE A 82 -22.34 6.59 19.94
CA PHE A 82 -20.97 6.90 20.37
C PHE A 82 -20.77 8.40 20.64
N ARG A 83 -21.41 9.26 19.84
CA ARG A 83 -21.27 10.73 19.90
C ARG A 83 -22.18 11.40 20.94
N LEU A 84 -23.01 10.65 21.66
CA LEU A 84 -23.87 11.21 22.69
C LEU A 84 -23.02 11.82 23.82
N PRO A 85 -23.31 13.06 24.29
CA PRO A 85 -22.52 13.73 25.31
C PRO A 85 -22.31 12.90 26.58
N SER A 86 -23.34 12.17 27.02
CA SER A 86 -23.30 11.30 28.19
C SER A 86 -22.44 10.05 28.04
N ASN A 87 -22.13 9.65 26.80
CA ASN A 87 -21.31 8.48 26.48
C ASN A 87 -19.86 8.84 26.15
N LEU A 88 -19.55 10.12 25.91
CA LEU A 88 -18.18 10.57 25.61
C LEU A 88 -17.20 10.25 26.74
N SER A 89 -17.63 10.35 28.00
CA SER A 89 -16.81 10.01 29.17
C SER A 89 -16.52 8.51 29.29
N LYS A 90 -17.32 7.66 28.64
CA LYS A 90 -17.17 6.20 28.63
C LYS A 90 -16.18 5.72 27.55
N ASN A 91 -15.78 6.61 26.62
CA ASN A 91 -14.85 6.30 25.55
C ASN A 91 -13.43 6.71 25.95
N ARG A 92 -12.48 5.76 25.88
CA ARG A 92 -11.06 6.06 26.15
C ARG A 92 -10.43 6.94 25.07
N TYR A 93 -10.76 6.63 23.83
CA TYR A 93 -10.17 7.24 22.65
C TYR A 93 -11.29 7.78 21.76
N THR A 94 -11.15 9.01 21.26
CA THR A 94 -12.17 9.68 20.43
C THR A 94 -12.09 9.29 18.96
N ASP A 95 -10.95 8.77 18.54
CA ASP A 95 -10.65 8.24 17.21
C ASP A 95 -11.06 6.76 17.06
N VAL A 96 -11.27 6.03 18.16
CA VAL A 96 -11.77 4.65 18.15
C VAL A 96 -13.30 4.64 18.30
N LEU A 97 -13.98 4.70 17.17
CA LEU A 97 -15.44 4.81 17.08
C LEU A 97 -16.15 3.47 17.28
N CYS A 98 -17.27 3.47 18.00
CA CYS A 98 -18.19 2.34 18.12
C CYS A 98 -19.30 2.44 17.07
N TYR A 99 -19.53 1.37 16.31
CA TYR A 99 -20.52 1.34 15.25
C TYR A 99 -21.92 0.97 15.74
N ASP A 100 -22.96 1.72 15.34
CA ASP A 100 -24.32 1.53 15.87
C ASP A 100 -24.93 0.17 15.51
N HIS A 101 -24.61 -0.37 14.34
CA HIS A 101 -25.24 -1.59 13.80
C HIS A 101 -24.70 -2.89 14.41
N SER A 102 -23.47 -2.88 14.93
CA SER A 102 -22.81 -4.06 15.50
C SER A 102 -22.45 -3.86 16.97
N ARG A 103 -22.96 -2.81 17.62
CA ARG A 103 -22.64 -2.52 19.03
C ARG A 103 -23.17 -3.61 19.96
N VAL A 104 -22.46 -3.82 21.05
CA VAL A 104 -22.97 -4.62 22.17
C VAL A 104 -23.89 -3.74 23.01
N LEU A 105 -25.08 -4.26 23.33
CA LEU A 105 -26.05 -3.63 24.21
C LEU A 105 -25.93 -4.24 25.61
N LEU A 106 -25.74 -3.40 26.63
CA LEU A 106 -25.82 -3.83 28.02
C LEU A 106 -27.29 -3.91 28.47
N SER A 107 -27.56 -4.72 29.49
CA SER A 107 -28.86 -4.74 30.14
C SER A 107 -29.12 -3.38 30.81
N GLN A 108 -30.20 -2.72 30.41
CA GLN A 108 -30.62 -1.45 31.01
C GLN A 108 -30.88 -1.67 32.50
N THR A 109 -30.11 -0.96 33.33
CA THR A 109 -30.27 -1.00 34.79
C THR A 109 -31.33 0.00 35.25
N ASP A 110 -31.53 1.07 34.46
CA ASP A 110 -32.54 2.09 34.69
C ASP A 110 -33.28 2.38 33.38
N PRO A 111 -34.62 2.24 33.32
CA PRO A 111 -35.41 2.54 32.12
C PRO A 111 -35.47 4.04 31.79
N GLU A 112 -35.15 4.94 32.73
CA GLU A 112 -35.14 6.39 32.49
C GLU A 112 -33.80 6.89 31.91
N ASP A 113 -32.70 6.14 32.08
CA ASP A 113 -31.38 6.51 31.56
C ASP A 113 -31.01 5.66 30.32
N PRO A 114 -31.16 6.21 29.10
CA PRO A 114 -30.83 5.53 27.86
C PRO A 114 -29.32 5.39 27.63
N THR A 115 -28.47 5.82 28.55
CA THR A 115 -27.01 5.72 28.44
C THR A 115 -26.46 4.48 29.16
N THR A 116 -27.28 3.83 30.00
CA THR A 116 -26.89 2.63 30.76
C THR A 116 -26.67 1.41 29.87
N ASP A 117 -27.19 1.42 28.64
CA ASP A 117 -27.05 0.35 27.65
C ASP A 117 -25.72 0.40 26.88
N TYR A 118 -24.93 1.47 27.04
CA TYR A 118 -23.79 1.77 26.18
C TYR A 118 -22.46 1.26 26.75
N ILE A 119 -21.74 0.52 25.91
CA ILE A 119 -20.33 0.20 26.06
C ILE A 119 -19.62 0.37 24.71
N ASN A 120 -18.37 0.84 24.71
CA ASN A 120 -17.54 0.86 23.50
C ASN A 120 -17.06 -0.55 23.18
N ALA A 121 -17.95 -1.32 22.56
CA ALA A 121 -17.69 -2.68 22.10
C ALA A 121 -18.55 -3.03 20.89
N ASN A 122 -17.97 -3.78 19.96
CA ASN A 122 -18.65 -4.26 18.76
C ASN A 122 -18.50 -5.78 18.61
N TYR A 123 -19.54 -6.41 18.08
CA TYR A 123 -19.47 -7.79 17.61
C TYR A 123 -18.63 -7.87 16.34
N VAL A 124 -17.76 -8.87 16.30
CA VAL A 124 -16.91 -9.18 15.16
C VAL A 124 -17.19 -10.60 14.69
N ASP A 125 -17.35 -10.72 13.38
CA ASP A 125 -17.58 -12.00 12.73
C ASP A 125 -16.29 -12.83 12.72
N GLY A 126 -16.41 -14.11 13.06
CA GLY A 126 -15.37 -15.10 12.84
C GLY A 126 -15.47 -15.72 11.44
N TYR A 127 -14.50 -16.56 11.10
CA TYR A 127 -14.42 -17.21 9.79
C TYR A 127 -15.69 -18.01 9.40
N LYS A 128 -16.38 -18.61 10.38
CA LYS A 128 -17.59 -19.44 10.15
C LYS A 128 -18.80 -19.04 11.00
N GLN A 129 -18.67 -18.02 11.85
CA GLN A 129 -19.69 -17.68 12.83
C GLN A 129 -19.86 -16.16 12.89
N LYS A 130 -21.11 -15.72 12.74
CA LYS A 130 -21.49 -14.33 12.95
C LYS A 130 -21.41 -13.98 14.44
N ASN A 131 -20.94 -12.77 14.75
CA ASN A 131 -20.78 -12.28 16.13
C ASN A 131 -19.97 -13.24 17.03
N ALA A 132 -18.91 -13.85 16.48
CA ALA A 132 -18.10 -14.82 17.21
C ALA A 132 -17.28 -14.18 18.34
N PHE A 133 -16.90 -12.91 18.16
CA PHE A 133 -16.06 -12.19 19.10
C PHE A 133 -16.69 -10.86 19.49
N ILE A 134 -16.29 -10.36 20.67
CA ILE A 134 -16.58 -9.01 21.12
C ILE A 134 -15.24 -8.28 21.19
N CYS A 135 -15.09 -7.26 20.36
CA CYS A 135 -13.95 -6.35 20.42
C CYS A 135 -14.34 -5.15 21.27
N THR A 136 -13.56 -4.85 22.30
CA THR A 136 -13.79 -3.72 23.21
C THR A 136 -12.50 -2.98 23.49
N GLN A 137 -12.63 -1.73 23.95
CA GLN A 137 -11.51 -0.92 24.39
C GLN A 137 -10.79 -1.57 25.59
N GLY A 138 -9.46 -1.55 25.58
CA GLY A 138 -8.63 -2.04 26.68
C GLY A 138 -8.61 -1.09 27.89
N GLN A 139 -8.27 -1.64 29.06
CA GLN A 139 -8.04 -0.88 30.30
C GLN A 139 -6.64 -0.27 30.39
#